data_AF-A0A6C1C947-F1
#
_entry.id   AF-A0A6C1C947-F1
#
_cell.length_a   1.000
_cell.length_b   1.000
_cell.length_c   1.000
_cell.angle_alpha   90.00
_cell.angle_beta   90.00
_cell.angle_gamma   90.00
#
_symmetry.space_group_name_H-M   'P 1'
#
loop_
_entity.id
_entity.type
_entity.pdbx_description
1 polymer ?
#
loop_
_entity_poly.entity_id
_entity_poly.type
_entity_poly.pdbx_seq_one_letter_code
_entity_poly.pdbx_strand_id
1 'polypeptide(L)'
;MSTCATASEAQDEPLAGTAASARTWLLIEQPGPWGAKALTQSRLDPGLGRALEAAAGAHGGRVALIRRPGRHADCSPTARHRVFLARTVPGDSWVRTAVLSGSDSLEALRDIDFAAVDAPEASGKDTAAALRGAPWEPYAGDPLALVCTNGKRDRCCALRGRPLAAELAASGGANVWEITHIGGHRFAPTLLVLPHGYAYGRLGAAVVKGVLDAVRDGRVTLDGCRGRSAWDRPGQAAELAVRERTGEARADALSVTAVETAAPADTTALTHTAALAADGADGARWRVTVAHTDGRRWRVRLAETADGPPLPASCGAAPVRSVRFDVEECVQEAAVAGAARG
;
A
#
# COMPACT_ATOMS: atom_id res chain seq x y z
N MET A 1 -14.98 25.44 -3.66
CA MET A 1 -14.30 24.40 -4.47
C MET A 1 -14.36 23.09 -3.71
N SER A 2 -14.89 22.02 -4.31
CA SER A 2 -14.88 20.68 -3.71
C SER A 2 -13.43 20.20 -3.53
N THR A 3 -13.19 19.41 -2.48
CA THR A 3 -11.87 18.77 -2.28
C THR A 3 -11.74 17.55 -3.19
N CYS A 4 -10.52 17.08 -3.46
CA CYS A 4 -10.33 15.90 -4.30
C CYS A 4 -10.98 14.66 -3.70
N ALA A 5 -10.92 14.51 -2.37
CA ALA A 5 -11.59 13.43 -1.66
C ALA A 5 -13.12 13.47 -1.82
N THR A 6 -13.73 14.66 -1.65
CA THR A 6 -15.16 14.84 -1.86
C THR A 6 -15.58 14.55 -3.31
N ALA A 7 -14.77 14.95 -4.29
CA ALA A 7 -15.06 14.69 -5.70
C ALA A 7 -14.99 13.19 -6.04
N SER A 8 -13.97 12.49 -5.51
CA SER A 8 -13.79 11.05 -5.67
C SER A 8 -14.93 10.24 -5.03
N GLU A 9 -15.36 10.64 -3.82
CA GLU A 9 -16.50 10.03 -3.13
C GLU A 9 -17.83 10.25 -3.84
N ALA A 10 -18.07 11.46 -4.35
CA ALA A 10 -19.30 11.78 -5.07
C ALA A 10 -19.47 10.99 -6.38
N GLN A 11 -18.39 10.39 -6.89
CA GLN A 11 -18.39 9.53 -8.09
C GLN A 11 -18.20 8.05 -7.77
N ASP A 12 -18.22 7.69 -6.48
CA ASP A 12 -17.94 6.33 -6.00
C ASP A 12 -16.71 5.71 -6.65
N GLU A 13 -15.63 6.50 -6.78
CA GLU A 13 -14.48 6.07 -7.56
C GLU A 13 -13.87 4.79 -6.94
N PRO A 14 -13.63 3.71 -7.72
CA PRO A 14 -13.15 2.45 -7.18
C PRO A 14 -11.80 2.55 -6.48
N LEU A 15 -11.65 1.79 -5.39
CA LEU A 15 -10.45 1.77 -4.55
C LEU A 15 -9.43 0.69 -4.95
N ALA A 16 -9.89 -0.45 -5.47
CA ALA A 16 -9.04 -1.58 -5.80
C ALA A 16 -7.95 -1.21 -6.82
N GLY A 17 -6.70 -1.64 -6.58
CA GLY A 17 -5.59 -1.35 -7.48
C GLY A 17 -5.08 0.09 -7.39
N THR A 18 -5.39 0.81 -6.31
CA THR A 18 -4.95 2.20 -6.12
C THR A 18 -3.91 2.35 -5.02
N ALA A 19 -3.57 1.29 -4.29
CA ALA A 19 -2.53 1.35 -3.27
C ALA A 19 -1.17 1.60 -3.93
N ALA A 20 -0.31 2.36 -3.26
CA ALA A 20 1.05 2.52 -3.75
C ALA A 20 1.85 1.24 -3.48
N SER A 21 2.58 0.79 -4.50
CA SER A 21 3.36 -0.44 -4.43
C SER A 21 4.65 -0.26 -3.64
N ALA A 22 4.89 -1.19 -2.72
CA ALA A 22 6.11 -1.36 -1.95
C ALA A 22 6.10 -2.76 -1.30
N ARG A 23 7.17 -3.53 -1.50
CA ARG A 23 7.38 -4.81 -0.79
C ARG A 23 7.97 -4.62 0.61
N THR A 24 8.65 -3.49 0.81
CA THR A 24 9.31 -3.13 2.07
C THR A 24 8.99 -1.69 2.45
N TRP A 25 8.75 -1.43 3.73
CA TRP A 25 8.50 -0.10 4.28
C TRP A 25 9.49 0.21 5.40
N LEU A 26 10.32 1.24 5.22
CA LEU A 26 11.10 1.85 6.29
C LEU A 26 10.34 3.05 6.85
N LEU A 27 9.98 2.99 8.13
CA LEU A 27 9.27 4.03 8.84
C LEU A 27 10.19 4.67 9.88
N ILE A 28 10.36 5.99 9.80
CA ILE A 28 11.28 6.74 10.67
C ILE A 28 10.48 7.74 11.48
N GLU A 29 10.49 7.62 12.80
CA GLU A 29 9.89 8.63 13.67
C GLU A 29 10.60 9.96 13.48
N GLN A 30 9.89 10.91 12.86
CA GLN A 30 10.37 12.27 12.66
C GLN A 30 9.27 13.27 13.02
N PRO A 31 9.25 13.73 14.28
CA PRO A 31 8.28 14.71 14.76
C PRO A 31 8.48 16.09 14.12
N GLY A 32 7.51 16.97 14.38
CA GLY A 32 7.50 18.31 13.81
C GLY A 32 6.83 18.37 12.44
N PRO A 33 6.94 19.50 11.74
CA PRO A 33 6.24 19.73 10.48
C PRO A 33 6.84 18.92 9.31
N TRP A 34 5.99 18.54 8.38
CA TRP A 34 6.37 17.92 7.10
C TRP A 34 5.94 18.80 5.94
N GLY A 35 6.82 18.96 4.95
CA GLY A 35 6.54 19.56 3.66
C GLY A 35 5.94 18.57 2.66
N ALA A 36 5.79 19.02 1.42
CA ALA A 36 5.22 18.21 0.34
C ALA A 36 6.11 17.01 -0.05
N LYS A 37 7.43 17.16 0.08
CA LYS A 37 8.45 16.11 -0.07
C LYS A 37 9.10 15.82 1.28
N ALA A 38 8.37 15.15 2.17
CA ALA A 38 8.70 15.10 3.61
C ALA A 38 10.12 14.60 3.94
N LEU A 39 10.67 13.64 3.18
CA LEU A 39 12.04 13.12 3.41
C LEU A 39 13.14 14.18 3.25
N THR A 40 12.88 15.25 2.48
CA THR A 40 13.81 16.37 2.28
C THR A 40 13.28 17.70 2.80
N GLN A 41 12.01 17.75 3.20
CA GLN A 41 11.31 18.92 3.71
C GLN A 41 10.72 18.59 5.08
N SER A 42 11.58 18.19 6.01
CA SER A 42 11.25 17.98 7.42
C SER A 42 12.49 18.29 8.24
N ARG A 43 12.52 17.85 9.50
CA ARG A 43 13.73 17.93 10.32
C ARG A 43 14.73 16.81 10.02
N LEU A 44 14.39 15.85 9.16
CA LEU A 44 15.31 14.79 8.75
C LEU A 44 16.40 15.43 7.89
N ASP A 45 17.65 14.98 8.04
CA ASP A 45 18.72 15.41 7.14
C ASP A 45 18.32 15.13 5.68
N PRO A 46 18.28 16.13 4.79
CA PRO A 46 17.86 15.92 3.41
C PRO A 46 18.78 15.00 2.62
N GLY A 47 20.07 14.92 2.97
CA GLY A 47 21.03 14.00 2.37
C GLY A 47 20.72 12.55 2.72
N LEU A 48 20.43 12.26 3.99
CA LEU A 48 19.96 10.97 4.48
C LEU A 48 18.63 10.59 3.84
N GLY A 49 17.65 11.51 3.84
CA GLY A 49 16.35 11.27 3.22
C GLY A 49 16.44 10.87 1.75
N ARG A 50 17.27 11.54 0.96
CA ARG A 50 17.52 11.18 -0.45
C ARG A 50 18.20 9.82 -0.60
N ALA A 51 19.20 9.53 0.23
CA ALA A 51 19.94 8.28 0.15
C ALA A 51 19.05 7.08 0.47
N LEU A 52 18.23 7.17 1.52
CA LEU A 52 17.28 6.12 1.89
C LEU A 52 16.17 5.95 0.84
N GLU A 53 15.63 7.05 0.29
CA GLU A 53 14.63 6.98 -0.78
C GLU A 53 15.17 6.27 -2.02
N ALA A 54 16.39 6.60 -2.44
CA ALA A 54 17.05 5.96 -3.58
C ALA A 54 17.36 4.48 -3.32
N ALA A 55 17.96 4.16 -2.17
CA ALA A 55 18.34 2.79 -1.81
C ALA A 55 17.11 1.87 -1.67
N ALA A 56 16.07 2.31 -0.96
CA ALA A 56 14.84 1.53 -0.84
C ALA A 56 14.12 1.40 -2.19
N GLY A 57 14.01 2.49 -2.94
CA GLY A 57 13.30 2.53 -4.23
C GLY A 57 13.91 1.60 -5.27
N ALA A 58 15.24 1.45 -5.30
CA ALA A 58 15.94 0.53 -6.20
C ALA A 58 15.54 -0.95 -6.00
N HIS A 59 15.01 -1.29 -4.83
CA HIS A 59 14.61 -2.65 -4.45
C HIS A 59 13.11 -2.75 -4.12
N GLY A 60 12.28 -1.89 -4.72
CA GLY A 60 10.83 -1.95 -4.55
C GLY A 60 10.32 -1.62 -3.14
N GLY A 61 11.14 -0.95 -2.33
CA GLY A 61 10.80 -0.46 -1.00
C GLY A 61 10.39 1.01 -0.99
N ARG A 62 9.81 1.47 0.12
CA ARG A 62 9.47 2.87 0.36
C ARG A 62 9.91 3.32 1.75
N VAL A 63 10.30 4.59 1.84
CA VAL A 63 10.63 5.25 3.11
C VAL A 63 9.53 6.27 3.43
N ALA A 64 9.08 6.30 4.67
CA ALA A 64 8.10 7.26 5.14
C ALA A 64 8.47 7.76 6.54
N LEU A 65 8.12 9.02 6.83
CA LEU A 65 8.24 9.54 8.18
C LEU A 65 6.95 9.29 8.94
N ILE A 66 7.09 8.96 10.22
CA ILE A 66 5.98 8.75 11.14
C ILE A 66 6.10 9.68 12.35
N ARG A 67 5.00 9.92 13.04
CA ARG A 67 4.98 10.59 14.35
C ARG A 67 3.73 10.17 15.13
N ARG A 68 3.77 10.28 16.45
CA ARG A 68 2.61 10.00 17.30
C ARG A 68 1.46 10.97 16.99
N PRO A 69 0.19 10.55 16.92
CA PRO A 69 -0.92 11.48 16.76
C PRO A 69 -0.94 12.55 17.86
N GLY A 70 -1.22 13.80 17.48
CA GLY A 70 -1.35 14.89 18.45
C GLY A 70 -0.85 16.24 17.95
N ARG A 71 -0.59 17.15 18.90
CA ARG A 71 -0.06 18.49 18.57
C ARG A 71 1.45 18.40 18.34
N HIS A 72 1.86 18.80 17.14
CA HIS A 72 3.26 18.92 16.76
C HIS A 72 3.64 20.39 16.64
N ALA A 73 3.55 21.12 17.75
CA ALA A 73 4.20 22.42 17.87
C ALA A 73 5.72 22.24 17.62
N ASP A 74 6.46 23.34 17.46
CA ASP A 74 7.92 23.31 17.31
C ASP A 74 8.63 22.91 18.63
N CYS A 75 8.29 21.75 19.17
CA CYS A 75 8.98 21.11 20.27
C CYS A 75 10.41 20.79 19.84
N SER A 76 11.33 20.74 20.81
CA SER A 76 12.72 20.35 20.60
C SER A 76 12.84 19.04 19.80
N PRO A 77 13.89 18.85 18.97
CA PRO A 77 14.15 17.57 18.31
C PRO A 77 14.08 16.42 19.32
N THR A 78 13.43 15.32 18.96
CA THR A 78 13.39 14.15 19.81
C THR A 78 14.80 13.59 19.98
N ALA A 79 15.22 13.38 21.23
CA ALA A 79 16.49 12.73 21.52
C ALA A 79 16.49 11.23 21.14
N ARG A 80 15.32 10.68 20.77
CA ARG A 80 15.10 9.27 20.43
C ARG A 80 14.16 9.16 19.24
N HIS A 81 14.50 8.28 18.31
CA HIS A 81 13.71 7.96 17.14
C HIS A 81 13.33 6.49 17.18
N ARG A 82 12.03 6.20 17.16
CA ARG A 82 11.53 4.86 16.82
C ARG A 82 11.63 4.64 15.33
N VAL A 83 12.20 3.51 14.92
CA VAL A 83 12.15 3.06 13.52
C VAL A 83 11.44 1.73 13.41
N PHE A 84 10.78 1.52 12.27
CA PHE A 84 10.23 0.23 11.88
C PHE A 84 10.68 -0.12 10.47
N LEU A 85 11.00 -1.38 10.24
CA LEU A 85 11.18 -1.94 8.92
C LEU A 85 10.19 -3.09 8.76
N ALA A 86 9.37 -3.04 7.72
CA ALA A 86 8.37 -4.06 7.46
C ALA A 86 8.53 -4.65 6.07
N ARG A 87 8.46 -5.96 5.95
CA ARG A 87 8.28 -6.68 4.69
C ARG A 87 6.83 -7.11 4.59
N THR A 88 6.20 -6.89 3.44
CA THR A 88 4.75 -7.06 3.24
C THR A 88 4.42 -8.17 2.24
N VAL A 89 5.39 -9.00 1.87
CA VAL A 89 5.20 -10.13 0.94
C VAL A 89 4.42 -11.25 1.64
N PRO A 90 3.37 -11.83 1.03
CA PRO A 90 2.62 -12.94 1.63
C PRO A 90 3.50 -14.15 1.93
N GLY A 91 3.24 -14.81 3.05
CA GLY A 91 4.05 -15.91 3.57
C GLY A 91 5.36 -15.48 4.23
N ASP A 92 5.74 -14.21 4.11
CA ASP A 92 6.97 -13.64 4.66
C ASP A 92 6.76 -12.19 5.14
N SER A 93 5.63 -11.95 5.80
CA SER A 93 5.32 -10.64 6.35
C SER A 93 5.79 -10.52 7.79
N TRP A 94 6.58 -9.49 8.07
CA TRP A 94 7.17 -9.25 9.38
C TRP A 94 7.44 -7.78 9.60
N VAL A 95 7.60 -7.39 10.87
CA VAL A 95 8.04 -6.05 11.27
C VAL A 95 9.22 -6.17 12.23
N ARG A 96 10.26 -5.39 11.98
CA ARG A 96 11.38 -5.16 12.89
C ARG A 96 11.30 -3.73 13.41
N THR A 97 11.76 -3.51 14.63
CA THR A 97 11.82 -2.17 15.23
C THR A 97 13.18 -1.94 15.89
N ALA A 98 13.57 -0.67 16.03
CA ALA A 98 14.71 -0.26 16.84
C ALA A 98 14.44 1.12 17.46
N VAL A 99 15.21 1.45 18.51
CA VAL A 99 15.31 2.82 19.05
C VAL A 99 16.69 3.35 18.71
N LEU A 100 16.72 4.52 18.10
CA LEU A 100 17.95 5.24 17.80
C LEU A 100 18.00 6.49 18.69
N SER A 101 19.12 6.75 19.36
CA SER A 101 19.27 7.88 20.27
C SER A 101 20.37 8.83 19.77
N GLY A 102 20.07 10.14 19.74
CA GLY A 102 20.94 11.17 19.15
C GLY A 102 20.70 11.35 17.64
N SER A 103 20.87 12.56 17.11
CA SER A 103 20.61 12.87 15.69
C SER A 103 21.52 12.09 14.74
N ASP A 104 22.78 11.88 15.11
CA ASP A 104 23.78 11.17 14.30
C ASP A 104 23.48 9.67 14.21
N SER A 105 22.59 9.14 15.06
CA SER A 105 22.21 7.73 15.05
C SER A 105 21.29 7.35 13.89
N LEU A 106 20.61 8.33 13.26
CA LEU A 106 19.78 8.06 12.07
C LEU A 106 20.65 7.78 10.83
N GLU A 107 21.89 8.25 10.79
CA GLU A 107 22.82 7.96 9.68
C GLU A 107 23.10 6.47 9.54
N ALA A 108 23.04 5.72 10.64
CA ALA A 108 23.24 4.27 10.63
C ALA A 108 22.14 3.52 9.85
N LEU A 109 21.00 4.16 9.55
CA LEU A 109 19.99 3.60 8.64
C LEU A 109 20.50 3.43 7.19
N ARG A 110 21.60 4.09 6.81
CA ARG A 110 22.25 3.89 5.51
C ARG A 110 22.83 2.48 5.35
N ASP A 111 23.09 1.79 6.45
CA ASP A 111 23.69 0.46 6.44
C ASP A 111 22.66 -0.66 6.19
N ILE A 112 21.38 -0.31 6.03
CA ILE A 112 20.34 -1.26 5.65
C ILE A 112 20.58 -1.73 4.21
N ASP A 113 20.78 -3.03 4.05
CA ASP A 113 20.87 -3.66 2.74
C ASP A 113 19.47 -3.98 2.21
N PHE A 114 18.86 -3.02 1.51
CA PHE A 114 17.53 -3.21 0.93
C PHE A 114 17.48 -4.32 -0.13
N ALA A 115 18.60 -4.63 -0.79
CA ALA A 115 18.66 -5.74 -1.75
C ALA A 115 18.51 -7.07 -1.01
N ALA A 116 19.26 -7.25 0.08
CA ALA A 116 19.15 -8.44 0.93
C ALA A 116 17.79 -8.53 1.63
N VAL A 117 17.19 -7.40 2.02
CA VAL A 117 15.83 -7.38 2.59
C VAL A 117 14.76 -7.76 1.57
N ASP A 118 14.96 -7.51 0.27
CA ASP A 118 14.01 -7.83 -0.79
C ASP A 118 14.21 -9.24 -1.39
N ALA A 119 15.42 -9.79 -1.27
CA ALA A 119 15.80 -11.09 -1.81
C ALA A 119 14.80 -12.21 -1.43
N PRO A 120 14.41 -13.10 -2.37
CA PRO A 120 13.57 -14.26 -2.08
C PRO A 120 14.16 -15.17 -1.00
N GLU A 121 15.49 -15.29 -0.97
CA GLU A 121 16.24 -16.13 -0.03
C GLU A 121 16.20 -15.64 1.41
N ALA A 122 15.77 -14.39 1.64
CA ALA A 122 15.55 -13.82 2.96
C ALA A 122 14.25 -14.34 3.59
N SER A 123 13.36 -14.97 2.81
CA SER A 123 12.10 -15.49 3.30
C SER A 123 12.29 -16.56 4.38
N GLY A 124 11.64 -16.36 5.52
CA GLY A 124 11.69 -17.30 6.65
C GLY A 124 13.06 -17.42 7.35
N LYS A 125 14.05 -16.58 7.00
CA LYS A 125 15.38 -16.57 7.63
C LYS A 125 15.55 -15.39 8.57
N ASP A 126 16.56 -15.49 9.44
CA ASP A 126 17.00 -14.36 10.24
C ASP A 126 17.57 -13.26 9.35
N THR A 127 16.76 -12.22 9.13
CA THR A 127 17.14 -11.03 8.38
C THR A 127 18.18 -10.16 9.09
N ALA A 128 18.64 -10.53 10.30
CA ALA A 128 19.64 -9.79 11.06
C ALA A 128 20.89 -9.41 10.25
N ALA A 129 21.33 -10.26 9.31
CA ALA A 129 22.50 -9.96 8.48
C ALA A 129 22.30 -8.76 7.53
N ALA A 130 21.07 -8.53 7.06
CA ALA A 130 20.67 -7.40 6.20
C ALA A 130 20.34 -6.14 7.00
N LEU A 131 20.10 -6.29 8.31
CA LEU A 131 19.67 -5.23 9.22
C LEU A 131 20.83 -4.75 10.09
N ARG A 132 21.80 -4.10 9.44
CA ARG A 132 22.94 -3.48 10.11
C ARG A 132 22.59 -2.04 10.54
N GLY A 133 23.48 -1.43 11.32
CA GLY A 133 23.40 -0.03 11.72
C GLY A 133 22.44 0.29 12.88
N ALA A 134 21.52 -0.60 13.25
CA ALA A 134 20.64 -0.39 14.39
C ALA A 134 20.41 -1.68 15.20
N PRO A 135 20.06 -1.59 16.49
CA PRO A 135 19.71 -2.74 17.32
C PRO A 135 18.29 -3.21 16.98
N TRP A 136 18.13 -3.85 15.81
CA TRP A 136 16.85 -4.32 15.31
C TRP A 136 16.35 -5.52 16.12
N GLU A 137 15.08 -5.45 16.53
CA GLU A 137 14.38 -6.53 17.23
C GLU A 137 13.06 -6.86 16.50
N PRO A 138 12.55 -8.11 16.60
CA PRO A 138 11.18 -8.42 16.19
C PRO A 138 10.17 -7.49 16.87
N TYR A 139 9.28 -6.88 16.09
CA TYR A 139 8.14 -6.15 16.65
C TYR A 139 7.00 -7.14 16.95
N ALA A 140 6.68 -7.30 18.24
CA ALA A 140 5.63 -8.20 18.72
C ALA A 140 4.42 -7.43 19.32
N GLY A 141 4.30 -6.14 19.02
CA GLY A 141 3.19 -5.31 19.52
C GLY A 141 1.92 -5.42 18.66
N ASP A 142 0.91 -4.64 19.03
CA ASP A 142 -0.33 -4.48 18.27
C ASP A 142 -0.06 -4.09 16.79
N PRO A 143 -0.98 -4.38 15.86
CA PRO A 143 -0.88 -3.91 14.48
C PRO A 143 -0.57 -2.41 14.39
N LEU A 144 0.31 -2.03 13.44
CA LEU A 144 0.63 -0.64 13.19
C LEU A 144 -0.42 -0.04 12.26
N ALA A 145 -1.14 0.98 12.73
CA ALA A 145 -2.08 1.75 11.94
C ALA A 145 -1.43 3.07 11.51
N LEU A 146 -1.08 3.19 10.23
CA LEU A 146 -0.32 4.32 9.68
C LEU A 146 -1.25 5.24 8.90
N VAL A 147 -1.76 6.29 9.53
CA VAL A 147 -2.77 7.20 8.96
C VAL A 147 -2.10 8.41 8.31
N CYS A 148 -2.35 8.63 7.02
CA CYS A 148 -1.70 9.71 6.29
C CYS A 148 -2.23 11.09 6.69
N THR A 149 -1.36 11.96 7.22
CA THR A 149 -1.74 13.31 7.69
C THR A 149 -0.98 14.46 7.03
N ASN A 150 -0.22 14.19 5.96
CA ASN A 150 0.62 15.19 5.28
C ASN A 150 -0.20 16.22 4.47
N GLY A 151 -0.68 17.25 5.18
CA GLY A 151 -1.45 18.36 4.63
C GLY A 151 -0.72 19.26 3.63
N LYS A 152 0.63 19.27 3.67
CA LYS A 152 1.44 20.03 2.70
C LYS A 152 1.55 19.33 1.36
N ARG A 153 1.39 18.00 1.33
CA ARG A 153 1.23 17.24 0.09
C ARG A 153 -0.18 17.37 -0.47
N ASP A 154 -1.19 17.17 0.37
CA ASP A 154 -2.59 17.42 0.01
C ASP A 154 -3.44 17.70 1.26
N ARG A 155 -4.30 18.72 1.19
CA ARG A 155 -5.15 19.13 2.33
C ARG A 155 -6.10 18.03 2.79
N CYS A 156 -6.57 17.14 1.91
CA CYS A 156 -7.46 16.04 2.26
C CYS A 156 -6.83 15.08 3.28
N CYS A 157 -5.52 14.82 3.18
CA CYS A 157 -4.80 14.01 4.15
C CYS A 157 -4.84 14.62 5.54
N ALA A 158 -4.62 15.93 5.68
CA ALA A 158 -4.69 16.58 6.99
C ALA A 158 -6.13 16.70 7.52
N LEU A 159 -7.06 17.11 6.67
CA LEU A 159 -8.45 17.37 7.06
C LEU A 159 -9.18 16.10 7.51
N ARG A 160 -8.90 14.97 6.87
CA ARG A 160 -9.59 13.69 7.14
C ARG A 160 -8.74 12.70 7.94
N GLY A 161 -7.42 12.68 7.69
CA GLY A 161 -6.51 11.74 8.36
C GLY A 161 -6.23 12.10 9.81
N ARG A 162 -6.08 13.37 10.17
CA ARG A 162 -5.79 13.76 11.57
C ARG A 162 -6.92 13.42 12.54
N PRO A 163 -8.20 13.70 12.23
CA PRO A 163 -9.31 13.25 13.08
C PRO A 163 -9.32 11.73 13.26
N LEU A 164 -9.13 10.96 12.17
CA LEU A 164 -9.05 9.50 12.24
C LEU A 164 -7.91 9.02 13.14
N ALA A 165 -6.70 9.56 12.95
CA ALA A 165 -5.53 9.19 13.76
C ALA A 165 -5.73 9.49 15.25
N ALA A 166 -6.32 10.65 15.56
CA ALA A 166 -6.62 11.05 16.94
C ALA A 166 -7.68 10.14 17.58
N GLU A 167 -8.76 9.82 16.86
CA GLU A 167 -9.82 8.94 17.35
C GLU A 167 -9.34 7.51 17.60
N LEU A 168 -8.55 6.95 16.67
CA LEU A 168 -7.94 5.64 16.84
C LEU A 168 -6.98 5.61 18.03
N ALA A 169 -6.13 6.63 18.18
CA ALA A 169 -5.22 6.72 19.31
C ALA A 169 -5.96 6.83 20.65
N ALA A 170 -7.06 7.58 20.69
CA ALA A 170 -7.89 7.72 21.90
C ALA A 170 -8.65 6.44 22.25
N SER A 171 -8.97 5.60 21.27
CA SER A 171 -9.72 4.36 21.50
C SER A 171 -8.89 3.22 22.11
N GLY A 172 -7.56 3.32 22.06
CA GLY A 172 -6.67 2.23 22.47
C GLY A 172 -6.71 1.03 21.52
N GLY A 173 -5.89 0.01 21.79
CA GLY A 173 -5.90 -1.23 21.03
C GLY A 173 -5.38 -1.12 19.59
N ALA A 174 -4.44 -0.21 19.32
CA ALA A 174 -3.55 -0.30 18.17
C ALA A 174 -2.35 0.61 18.37
N ASN A 175 -1.25 0.29 17.69
CA ASN A 175 -0.09 1.18 17.65
C ASN A 175 -0.26 2.18 16.50
N VAL A 176 -0.96 3.27 16.78
CA VAL A 176 -1.33 4.30 15.80
C VAL A 176 -0.19 5.29 15.58
N TRP A 177 0.07 5.60 14.32
CA TRP A 177 1.00 6.63 13.87
C TRP A 177 0.37 7.49 12.79
N GLU A 178 0.67 8.79 12.83
CA GLU A 178 0.58 9.60 11.64
C GLU A 178 1.74 9.25 10.70
N ILE A 179 1.49 9.17 9.40
CA ILE A 179 2.50 8.92 8.37
C ILE A 179 2.52 10.01 7.30
N THR A 180 3.68 10.25 6.71
CA THR A 180 3.82 11.08 5.51
C THR A 180 3.05 10.49 4.32
N HIS A 181 2.99 11.23 3.22
CA HIS A 181 2.13 10.84 2.11
C HIS A 181 2.45 9.47 1.51
N ILE A 182 1.48 8.55 1.62
CA ILE A 182 1.57 7.19 1.09
C ILE A 182 0.89 7.00 -0.27
N GLY A 183 0.28 8.04 -0.84
CA GLY A 183 -0.49 7.95 -2.10
C GLY A 183 -1.99 7.88 -1.88
N GLY A 184 -2.75 8.34 -2.88
CA GLY A 184 -4.22 8.24 -2.90
C GLY A 184 -4.95 9.23 -2.01
N HIS A 185 -4.47 10.47 -1.86
CA HIS A 185 -5.16 11.49 -1.04
C HIS A 185 -6.58 11.83 -1.51
N ARG A 186 -6.94 11.54 -2.77
CA ARG A 186 -8.34 11.59 -3.23
C ARG A 186 -9.22 10.48 -2.63
N PHE A 187 -8.62 9.48 -1.98
CA PHE A 187 -9.31 8.44 -1.21
C PHE A 187 -9.20 8.70 0.29
N ALA A 188 -8.86 9.93 0.71
CA ALA A 188 -8.66 10.24 2.11
C ALA A 188 -9.94 10.07 2.96
N PRO A 189 -9.81 9.63 4.22
CA PRO A 189 -8.56 9.31 4.90
C PRO A 189 -7.91 8.03 4.35
N THR A 190 -6.59 8.03 4.19
CA THR A 190 -5.84 6.86 3.74
C THR A 190 -4.95 6.33 4.86
N LEU A 191 -4.85 5.01 4.94
CA LEU A 191 -4.00 4.34 5.92
C LEU A 191 -3.34 3.09 5.33
N LEU A 192 -2.22 2.70 5.92
CA LEU A 192 -1.52 1.44 5.68
C LEU A 192 -1.49 0.66 7.00
N VAL A 193 -1.81 -0.63 6.96
CA VAL A 193 -1.82 -1.49 8.15
C VAL A 193 -0.75 -2.58 8.03
N LEU A 194 0.14 -2.66 9.03
CA LEU A 194 1.19 -3.68 9.11
C LEU A 194 0.82 -4.74 10.16
N PRO A 195 1.27 -6.01 10.00
CA PRO A 195 2.40 -6.46 9.17
C PRO A 195 2.10 -6.66 7.67
N HIS A 196 0.86 -6.95 7.28
CA HIS A 196 0.57 -7.44 5.92
C HIS A 196 0.63 -6.37 4.82
N GLY A 197 0.61 -5.08 5.18
CA GLY A 197 0.80 -3.98 4.23
C GLY A 197 -0.39 -3.70 3.33
N TYR A 198 -1.62 -3.95 3.80
CA TYR A 198 -2.84 -3.53 3.10
C TYR A 198 -3.10 -2.04 3.32
N ALA A 199 -3.40 -1.34 2.23
CA ALA A 199 -3.79 0.07 2.27
C ALA A 199 -5.31 0.20 2.18
N TYR A 200 -5.86 1.18 2.90
CA TYR A 200 -7.28 1.48 2.95
C TYR A 200 -7.54 2.96 2.63
N GLY A 201 -8.76 3.25 2.21
CA GLY A 201 -9.25 4.60 1.92
C GLY A 201 -10.71 4.76 2.37
N ARG A 202 -11.14 6.01 2.61
CA ARG A 202 -12.54 6.39 2.92
C ARG A 202 -13.15 5.72 4.17
N LEU A 203 -12.32 5.22 5.09
CA LEU A 203 -12.81 4.57 6.31
C LEU A 203 -12.92 5.52 7.50
N GLY A 204 -13.98 5.35 8.30
CA GLY A 204 -14.10 5.93 9.64
C GLY A 204 -13.45 5.05 10.71
N ALA A 205 -13.22 5.60 11.91
CA ALA A 205 -12.50 4.90 12.97
C ALA A 205 -13.18 3.60 13.43
N ALA A 206 -14.52 3.54 13.45
CA ALA A 206 -15.26 2.33 13.81
C ALA A 206 -14.93 1.16 12.87
N VAL A 207 -14.88 1.40 11.55
CA VAL A 207 -14.53 0.37 10.57
C VAL A 207 -13.06 0.00 10.68
N VAL A 208 -12.17 0.99 10.87
CA VAL A 208 -10.73 0.74 11.04
C VAL A 208 -10.43 -0.11 12.28
N LYS A 209 -11.20 0.01 13.37
CA LYS A 209 -11.05 -0.91 14.52
C LYS A 209 -11.30 -2.37 14.12
N GLY A 210 -12.35 -2.62 13.35
CA GLY A 210 -12.62 -3.97 12.80
C GLY A 210 -11.51 -4.48 11.88
N VAL A 211 -10.91 -3.59 11.07
CA VAL A 211 -9.70 -3.92 10.28
C VAL A 211 -8.55 -4.37 11.19
N LEU A 212 -8.30 -3.62 12.26
CA LEU A 212 -7.19 -3.88 13.19
C LEU A 212 -7.40 -5.17 13.98
N ASP A 213 -8.64 -5.45 14.40
CA ASP A 213 -9.02 -6.72 15.03
C ASP A 213 -8.84 -7.90 14.06
N ALA A 214 -9.24 -7.77 12.80
CA ALA A 214 -9.00 -8.79 11.79
C ALA A 214 -7.49 -9.05 11.60
N VAL A 215 -6.67 -7.99 11.55
CA VAL A 215 -5.21 -8.13 11.36
C VAL A 215 -4.54 -8.83 12.55
N ARG A 216 -5.03 -8.66 13.78
CA ARG A 216 -4.54 -9.44 14.94
C ARG A 216 -4.69 -10.93 14.73
N ASP A 217 -5.77 -11.34 14.06
CA ASP A 217 -6.06 -12.74 13.74
C ASP A 217 -5.42 -13.19 12.41
N GLY A 218 -4.51 -12.40 11.83
CA GLY A 218 -3.90 -12.68 10.54
C GLY A 218 -4.86 -12.59 9.36
N ARG A 219 -5.93 -11.79 9.49
CA ARG A 219 -6.99 -11.61 8.49
C ARG A 219 -6.99 -10.21 7.87
N VAL A 220 -7.69 -10.10 6.74
CA VAL A 220 -7.90 -8.85 6.00
C VAL A 220 -9.39 -8.64 5.76
N THR A 221 -9.83 -7.39 5.81
CA THR A 221 -11.19 -6.97 5.44
C THR A 221 -11.15 -6.27 4.08
N LEU A 222 -12.16 -6.44 3.24
CA LEU A 222 -12.16 -5.85 1.89
C LEU A 222 -12.78 -4.44 1.83
N ASP A 223 -13.62 -4.08 2.81
CA ASP A 223 -14.23 -2.75 2.84
C ASP A 223 -13.17 -1.64 2.92
N GLY A 224 -13.30 -0.66 2.02
CA GLY A 224 -12.31 0.41 1.84
C GLY A 224 -10.91 -0.06 1.42
N CYS A 225 -10.68 -1.33 1.11
CA CYS A 225 -9.35 -1.87 0.80
C CYS A 225 -8.92 -1.47 -0.61
N ARG A 226 -7.70 -0.94 -0.71
CA ARG A 226 -7.09 -0.48 -1.96
C ARG A 226 -6.15 -1.50 -2.57
N GLY A 227 -5.74 -2.48 -1.77
CA GLY A 227 -4.82 -3.55 -2.15
C GLY A 227 -3.63 -3.68 -1.22
N ARG A 228 -2.95 -4.82 -1.34
CA ARG A 228 -1.68 -5.10 -0.65
C ARG A 228 -0.54 -4.36 -1.35
N SER A 229 0.27 -3.64 -0.59
CA SER A 229 1.39 -2.85 -1.13
C SER A 229 2.44 -3.71 -1.86
N ALA A 230 2.59 -5.00 -1.55
CA ALA A 230 3.54 -5.87 -2.24
C ALA A 230 3.29 -5.99 -3.76
N TRP A 231 2.06 -5.70 -4.21
CA TRP A 231 1.65 -5.85 -5.61
C TRP A 231 1.58 -4.53 -6.37
N ASP A 232 1.76 -4.63 -7.68
CA ASP A 232 1.40 -3.57 -8.61
C ASP A 232 -0.12 -3.40 -8.70
N ARG A 233 -0.57 -2.38 -9.42
CA ARG A 233 -1.99 -2.03 -9.51
C ARG A 233 -2.88 -3.16 -10.06
N PRO A 234 -2.55 -3.85 -11.18
CA PRO A 234 -3.34 -4.99 -11.64
C PRO A 234 -3.27 -6.16 -10.66
N GLY A 235 -2.11 -6.45 -10.05
CA GLY A 235 -1.98 -7.49 -9.03
C GLY A 235 -2.84 -7.24 -7.80
N GLN A 236 -2.90 -6.00 -7.30
CA GLN A 236 -3.79 -5.59 -6.22
C GLN A 236 -5.27 -5.82 -6.58
N ALA A 237 -5.71 -5.39 -7.76
CA ALA A 237 -7.10 -5.54 -8.20
C ALA A 237 -7.49 -7.02 -8.35
N ALA A 238 -6.64 -7.82 -8.97
CA ALA A 238 -6.87 -9.25 -9.15
C ALA A 238 -6.91 -10.02 -7.83
N GLU A 239 -6.00 -9.71 -6.90
CA GLU A 239 -5.95 -10.35 -5.60
C GLU A 239 -7.21 -10.06 -4.77
N LEU A 240 -7.68 -8.81 -4.77
CA LEU A 240 -8.94 -8.44 -4.12
C LEU A 240 -10.16 -9.13 -4.77
N ALA A 241 -10.19 -9.23 -6.11
CA ALA A 241 -11.26 -9.91 -6.83
C ALA A 241 -11.35 -11.41 -6.45
N VAL A 242 -10.21 -12.08 -6.29
CA VAL A 242 -10.18 -13.48 -5.84
C VAL A 242 -10.67 -13.60 -4.40
N ARG A 243 -10.31 -12.68 -3.49
CA ARG A 243 -10.84 -12.70 -2.11
C ARG A 243 -12.33 -12.51 -2.08
N GLU A 244 -12.85 -11.54 -2.82
CA GLU A 244 -14.29 -11.27 -2.89
C GLU A 244 -15.06 -12.50 -3.39
N ARG A 245 -14.55 -13.15 -4.45
CA ARG A 245 -15.19 -14.35 -5.02
C ARG A 245 -15.13 -15.57 -4.11
N THR A 246 -14.07 -15.72 -3.32
CA THR A 246 -13.81 -16.94 -2.53
C THR A 246 -14.15 -16.82 -1.04
N GLY A 247 -14.29 -15.59 -0.53
CA GLY A 247 -14.38 -15.32 0.90
C GLY A 247 -13.06 -15.52 1.67
N GLU A 248 -11.91 -15.62 0.98
CA GLU A 248 -10.63 -15.86 1.64
C GLU A 248 -10.17 -14.65 2.48
N ALA A 249 -10.28 -14.80 3.80
CA ALA A 249 -9.98 -13.74 4.75
C ALA A 249 -8.54 -13.75 5.27
N ARG A 250 -7.76 -14.83 5.15
CA ARG A 250 -6.39 -14.89 5.67
C ARG A 250 -5.46 -14.01 4.84
N ALA A 251 -4.78 -13.08 5.48
CA ALA A 251 -3.99 -12.06 4.80
C ALA A 251 -2.87 -12.68 3.93
N ASP A 252 -2.21 -13.73 4.42
CA ASP A 252 -1.08 -14.37 3.74
C ASP A 252 -1.46 -15.58 2.87
N ALA A 253 -2.75 -15.84 2.68
CA ALA A 253 -3.20 -17.00 1.92
C ALA A 253 -3.04 -16.89 0.40
N LEU A 254 -2.99 -15.67 -0.15
CA LEU A 254 -2.94 -15.41 -1.59
C LEU A 254 -1.64 -14.69 -1.99
N SER A 255 -1.07 -15.10 -3.11
CA SER A 255 0.08 -14.48 -3.76
C SER A 255 -0.17 -14.21 -5.24
N VAL A 256 0.25 -13.06 -5.75
CA VAL A 256 0.26 -12.79 -7.19
C VAL A 256 1.55 -13.35 -7.76
N THR A 257 1.46 -14.32 -8.68
CA THR A 257 2.63 -15.04 -9.21
C THR A 257 2.97 -14.68 -10.65
N ALA A 258 2.04 -14.06 -11.38
CA ALA A 258 2.28 -13.57 -12.73
C ALA A 258 1.36 -12.39 -13.03
N VAL A 259 1.88 -11.39 -13.73
CA VAL A 259 1.15 -10.24 -14.28
C VAL A 259 1.61 -10.06 -15.71
N GLU A 260 0.70 -10.24 -16.66
CA GLU A 260 0.97 -10.15 -18.09
C GLU A 260 0.03 -9.11 -18.72
N THR A 261 0.56 -8.26 -19.61
CA THR A 261 -0.29 -7.47 -20.51
C THR A 261 -0.83 -8.39 -21.59
N ALA A 262 -2.14 -8.36 -21.82
CA ALA A 262 -2.78 -9.05 -22.93
C ALA A 262 -2.86 -8.08 -24.12
N ALA A 263 -2.49 -8.55 -25.31
CA ALA A 263 -2.81 -7.83 -26.54
C ALA A 263 -4.34 -7.68 -26.67
N PRO A 264 -4.84 -6.62 -27.33
CA PRO A 264 -6.22 -6.58 -27.75
C PRO A 264 -6.50 -7.88 -28.50
N ALA A 265 -7.55 -8.61 -28.13
CA ALA A 265 -7.87 -9.87 -28.79
C ALA A 265 -7.99 -9.61 -30.31
N ASP A 266 -7.34 -10.45 -31.12
CA ASP A 266 -7.55 -10.46 -32.57
C ASP A 266 -9.05 -10.59 -32.82
N THR A 267 -9.70 -9.49 -33.20
CA THR A 267 -11.05 -9.48 -33.74
C THR A 267 -11.02 -10.05 -35.15
N THR A 268 -10.65 -11.33 -35.29
CA THR A 268 -10.78 -12.10 -36.54
C THR A 268 -12.00 -13.00 -36.47
N ALA A 269 -13.14 -12.44 -36.11
CA ALA A 269 -14.46 -13.00 -36.39
C ALA A 269 -15.52 -11.93 -36.14
N LEU A 270 -15.70 -11.00 -37.09
CA LEU A 270 -16.97 -10.31 -37.40
C LEU A 270 -16.72 -9.43 -38.63
N THR A 271 -16.97 -10.02 -39.79
CA THR A 271 -16.94 -9.34 -41.08
C THR A 271 -18.14 -8.40 -41.21
N HIS A 272 -17.86 -7.16 -41.63
CA HIS A 272 -18.76 -6.17 -42.21
C HIS A 272 -19.96 -5.65 -41.39
N THR A 273 -19.74 -4.53 -40.71
CA THR A 273 -20.38 -3.26 -41.10
C THR A 273 -19.57 -2.10 -40.54
N ALA A 274 -19.14 -1.20 -41.43
CA ALA A 274 -18.35 -0.03 -41.09
C ALA A 274 -19.24 1.11 -40.54
N ALA A 275 -18.61 1.92 -39.70
CA ALA A 275 -18.94 3.31 -39.35
C ALA A 275 -20.10 3.54 -38.37
N LEU A 276 -19.75 3.59 -37.07
CA LEU A 276 -19.91 4.78 -36.25
C LEU A 276 -18.76 4.83 -35.22
N ALA A 277 -17.94 5.87 -35.29
CA ALA A 277 -16.96 6.19 -34.27
C ALA A 277 -17.67 6.76 -33.02
N ALA A 278 -17.31 6.28 -31.83
CA ALA A 278 -17.54 6.95 -30.57
C ALA A 278 -16.47 6.52 -29.55
N ASP A 279 -15.58 7.46 -29.20
CA ASP A 279 -14.72 7.59 -28.01
C ASP A 279 -14.76 6.50 -26.91
N GLY A 280 -14.34 5.28 -27.22
CA GLY A 280 -13.95 4.27 -26.24
C GLY A 280 -12.45 4.06 -26.31
N ALA A 281 -11.67 4.69 -25.43
CA ALA A 281 -10.26 4.36 -25.29
C ALA A 281 -10.15 2.94 -24.70
N ASP A 282 -10.00 1.95 -25.56
CA ASP A 282 -9.78 0.55 -25.20
C ASP A 282 -8.47 0.49 -24.40
N GLY A 283 -8.58 0.48 -23.07
CA GLY A 283 -7.41 0.47 -22.20
C GLY A 283 -6.72 -0.89 -22.22
N ALA A 284 -5.51 -0.93 -21.66
CA ALA A 284 -4.74 -2.16 -21.60
C ALA A 284 -5.52 -3.28 -20.90
N ARG A 285 -5.51 -4.48 -21.47
CA ARG A 285 -5.99 -5.69 -20.79
C ARG A 285 -4.85 -6.38 -20.07
N TRP A 286 -5.17 -6.97 -18.93
CA TRP A 286 -4.20 -7.66 -18.08
C TRP A 286 -4.69 -9.07 -17.79
N ARG A 287 -3.74 -10.01 -17.72
CA ARG A 287 -3.95 -11.34 -17.18
C ARG A 287 -3.08 -11.50 -15.95
N VAL A 288 -3.72 -11.78 -14.81
CA VAL A 288 -3.05 -11.95 -13.53
C VAL A 288 -3.30 -13.36 -13.00
N THR A 289 -2.24 -14.03 -12.55
CA THR A 289 -2.35 -15.31 -11.85
C THR A 289 -2.22 -15.08 -10.35
N VAL A 290 -3.24 -15.49 -9.61
CA VAL A 290 -3.27 -15.48 -8.14
C VAL A 290 -3.21 -16.92 -7.66
N ALA A 291 -2.25 -17.23 -6.80
CA ALA A 291 -2.09 -18.56 -6.20
C ALA A 291 -2.47 -18.52 -4.73
N HIS A 292 -3.14 -19.56 -4.25
CA HIS A 292 -3.41 -19.77 -2.84
C HIS A 292 -2.40 -20.77 -2.26
N THR A 293 -2.11 -20.61 -0.96
CA THR A 293 -1.20 -21.47 -0.19
C THR A 293 -1.55 -22.97 -0.17
N ASP A 294 -2.77 -23.34 -0.55
CA ASP A 294 -3.25 -24.74 -0.66
C ASP A 294 -3.10 -25.34 -2.07
N GLY A 295 -2.45 -24.62 -2.99
CA GLY A 295 -2.20 -25.06 -4.36
C GLY A 295 -3.26 -24.62 -5.38
N ARG A 296 -4.42 -24.10 -4.97
CA ARG A 296 -5.41 -23.54 -5.90
C ARG A 296 -4.84 -22.29 -6.61
N ARG A 297 -5.26 -22.07 -7.85
CA ARG A 297 -4.87 -20.90 -8.65
C ARG A 297 -6.07 -20.31 -9.36
N TRP A 298 -6.04 -19.00 -9.57
CA TRP A 298 -7.02 -18.27 -10.35
C TRP A 298 -6.32 -17.47 -11.42
N ARG A 299 -6.95 -17.41 -12.59
CA ARG A 299 -6.61 -16.49 -13.66
C ARG A 299 -7.66 -15.38 -13.68
N VAL A 300 -7.21 -14.16 -13.48
CA VAL A 300 -8.04 -12.96 -13.50
C VAL A 300 -7.72 -12.15 -14.75
N ARG A 301 -8.74 -11.80 -15.54
CA ARG A 301 -8.64 -10.85 -16.63
C ARG A 301 -9.17 -9.51 -16.16
N LEU A 302 -8.37 -8.46 -16.38
CA LEU A 302 -8.74 -7.09 -16.03
C LEU A 302 -8.73 -6.24 -17.29
N ALA A 303 -9.73 -5.38 -17.44
CA ALA A 303 -9.69 -4.26 -18.37
C ALA A 303 -9.30 -2.99 -17.61
N GLU A 304 -8.30 -2.28 -18.12
CA GLU A 304 -8.01 -0.93 -17.68
C GLU A 304 -9.03 0.01 -18.30
N THR A 305 -9.83 0.71 -17.49
CA THR A 305 -10.84 1.66 -17.99
C THR A 305 -10.61 3.05 -17.40
N ALA A 306 -10.86 4.07 -18.23
CA ALA A 306 -10.76 5.48 -17.89
C ALA A 306 -12.02 6.25 -18.34
N ASP A 307 -13.17 5.58 -18.29
CA ASP A 307 -14.46 6.04 -18.79
C ASP A 307 -15.18 7.01 -17.82
N GLY A 308 -14.83 6.96 -16.53
CA GLY A 308 -15.35 7.88 -15.51
C GLY A 308 -15.06 9.36 -15.78
N PRO A 309 -15.82 10.29 -15.17
CA PRO A 309 -15.61 11.72 -15.36
C PRO A 309 -14.20 12.13 -14.89
N PRO A 310 -13.57 13.13 -15.53
CA PRO A 310 -12.30 13.67 -15.04
C PRO A 310 -12.41 14.13 -13.58
N LEU A 311 -11.53 13.62 -12.73
CA LEU A 311 -11.49 13.93 -11.31
C LEU A 311 -10.14 14.55 -10.93
N PRO A 312 -10.12 15.53 -10.01
CA PRO A 312 -8.87 16.09 -9.54
C PRO A 312 -8.04 15.00 -8.85
N ALA A 313 -6.86 14.70 -9.42
CA ALA A 313 -5.96 13.73 -8.82
C ALA A 313 -5.44 14.19 -7.44
N SER A 314 -5.40 15.52 -7.20
CA SER A 314 -5.08 16.18 -5.93
C SER A 314 -5.85 17.51 -5.80
N CYS A 315 -5.97 18.04 -4.59
CA CYS A 315 -6.60 19.33 -4.35
C CYS A 315 -5.87 20.45 -5.09
N GLY A 316 -6.57 21.08 -6.03
CA GLY A 316 -6.04 22.18 -6.86
C GLY A 316 -5.36 21.73 -8.15
N ALA A 317 -5.23 20.42 -8.40
CA ALA A 317 -4.80 19.92 -9.70
C ALA A 317 -5.94 19.93 -10.72
N ALA A 318 -5.59 20.04 -12.00
CA ALA A 318 -6.52 19.87 -13.10
C ALA A 318 -7.15 18.45 -13.04
N PRO A 319 -8.45 18.30 -13.31
CA PRO A 319 -9.10 17.00 -13.37
C PRO A 319 -8.51 16.13 -14.49
N VAL A 320 -8.29 14.87 -14.18
CA VAL A 320 -7.83 13.84 -15.14
C VAL A 320 -8.71 12.61 -15.00
N ARG A 321 -8.87 11.85 -16.08
CA ARG A 321 -9.57 10.57 -16.02
C ARG A 321 -8.76 9.60 -15.17
N SER A 322 -9.39 9.05 -14.13
CA SER A 322 -8.75 8.05 -13.30
C SER A 322 -8.87 6.68 -13.95
N VAL A 323 -7.76 5.95 -13.91
CA VAL A 323 -7.72 4.57 -14.33
C VAL A 323 -8.28 3.68 -13.22
N ARG A 324 -9.23 2.81 -13.55
CA ARG A 324 -9.68 1.68 -12.74
C ARG A 324 -9.43 0.36 -13.46
N PHE A 325 -9.50 -0.74 -12.72
CA PHE A 325 -9.39 -2.10 -13.25
C PHE A 325 -10.73 -2.80 -13.06
N ASP A 326 -11.43 -3.05 -14.16
CA ASP A 326 -12.68 -3.82 -14.14
C ASP A 326 -12.35 -5.31 -14.35
N VAL A 327 -12.93 -6.17 -13.51
CA VAL A 327 -12.72 -7.62 -13.60
C VAL A 327 -13.63 -8.18 -14.68
N GLU A 328 -13.06 -8.52 -15.84
CA GLU A 328 -13.81 -9.14 -16.94
C GLU A 328 -14.05 -10.64 -16.66
N GLU A 329 -13.08 -11.30 -16.04
CA GLU A 329 -13.11 -12.74 -15.81
C GLU A 329 -12.29 -13.09 -14.56
N CYS A 330 -12.78 -14.01 -13.72
CA CYS A 330 -12.01 -14.59 -12.62
C CYS A 330 -12.31 -16.09 -12.55
N VAL A 331 -11.45 -16.92 -13.15
CA VAL A 331 -11.65 -18.37 -13.25
C VAL A 331 -10.64 -19.08 -12.36
N GLN A 332 -11.10 -20.09 -11.62
CA GLN A 332 -10.19 -20.99 -10.92
C GLN A 332 -9.62 -21.99 -11.95
N GLU A 333 -8.30 -22.11 -12.02
CA GLU A 333 -7.66 -23.08 -12.91
C GLU A 333 -8.00 -24.51 -12.42
N ALA A 334 -8.30 -25.40 -13.37
CA ALA A 334 -8.52 -26.81 -13.05
C ALA A 334 -7.24 -27.39 -12.41
N ALA A 335 -7.40 -28.23 -11.39
CA ALA A 335 -6.28 -28.94 -10.81
C ALA A 335 -5.56 -29.71 -11.93
N VAL A 336 -4.26 -29.48 -12.12
CA VAL A 336 -3.47 -30.31 -13.02
C VAL A 336 -3.50 -31.71 -12.41
N ALA A 337 -4.28 -32.62 -12.99
CA ALA A 337 -4.28 -34.01 -12.60
C ALA A 337 -2.84 -34.51 -12.77
N GLY A 338 -2.16 -34.73 -11.64
CA GLY A 338 -0.80 -35.25 -11.66
C GLY A 338 -0.79 -36.54 -12.45
N ALA A 339 0.07 -36.60 -13.46
CA ALA A 339 0.40 -37.82 -14.15
C ALA A 339 0.78 -38.86 -13.09
N ALA A 340 -0.10 -39.83 -12.87
CA ALA A 340 0.20 -41.03 -12.12
C ALA A 340 1.40 -41.68 -12.80
N ARG A 341 2.59 -41.54 -12.19
CA ARG A 341 3.73 -42.36 -12.55
C ARG A 341 3.43 -43.75 -11.99
N GLY A 342 3.03 -44.65 -12.88
CA GLY A 342 3.11 -46.09 -12.66
C GLY A 342 4.55 -46.57 -12.60
#